data_AF-A0AAV5UW39-F1
#
_entry.id   AF-A0AAV5UW39-F1
#
_cell.length_a   1.000
_cell.length_b   1.000
_cell.length_c   1.000
_cell.angle_alpha   90.00
_cell.angle_beta   90.00
_cell.angle_gamma   90.00
#
_symmetry.space_group_name_H-M   'P 1'
#
loop_
_entity.id
_entity.type
_entity.pdbx_description
1 polymer ?
#
loop_
_entity_poly.entity_id
_entity_poly.type
_entity_poly.pdbx_seq_one_letter_code
_entity_poly.pdbx_strand_id
1 'polypeptide(L)'
;IIAVLLIAGVCAEWSAWTETPDSPCSETCGYCGVRVVATRTCTAFEFCSGVSQRYEECAARMCKWPNRSCCAGYVKAAFDGQITCVAKAGAVVPKTKLT
;
A
#
# COMPACT_ATOMS: atom_id res chain seq x y z
N ILE A 1 21.62 47.72 -12.39
CA ILE A 1 21.59 46.43 -11.66
C ILE A 1 20.14 45.96 -11.71
N ILE A 2 19.78 45.18 -12.73
CA ILE A 2 18.41 44.66 -12.91
C ILE A 2 18.34 43.35 -12.12
N ALA A 3 17.64 43.37 -10.99
CA ALA A 3 17.37 42.17 -10.20
C ALA A 3 16.34 41.33 -10.96
N VAL A 4 16.80 40.27 -11.63
CA VAL A 4 15.95 39.23 -12.19
C VAL A 4 15.36 38.47 -11.01
N LEU A 5 14.18 38.87 -10.55
CA LEU A 5 13.36 38.08 -9.65
C LEU A 5 12.93 36.83 -10.42
N LEU A 6 13.69 35.75 -10.24
CA LEU A 6 13.26 34.41 -10.61
C LEU A 6 12.01 34.11 -9.78
N ILE A 7 10.84 34.36 -10.34
CA ILE A 7 9.59 33.83 -9.81
C ILE A 7 9.68 32.32 -10.06
N ALA A 8 10.27 31.59 -9.13
CA ALA A 8 10.14 30.15 -9.07
C ALA A 8 8.64 29.89 -8.93
N GLY A 9 7.98 29.56 -10.04
CA GLY A 9 6.59 29.16 -10.04
C GLY A 9 6.47 27.97 -9.11
N VAL A 10 5.88 28.18 -7.93
CA VAL A 10 5.43 27.08 -7.09
C VAL A 10 4.45 26.30 -7.96
N CYS A 11 4.87 25.13 -8.41
CA CYS A 11 3.99 24.15 -9.02
C CYS A 11 3.61 23.17 -7.92
N ALA A 12 2.39 22.63 -7.96
CA ALA A 12 2.00 21.55 -7.04
C ALA A 12 2.98 20.39 -7.22
N GLU A 13 3.83 20.17 -6.21
CA GLU A 13 4.82 19.10 -6.23
C GLU A 13 4.59 18.13 -5.09
N TRP A 14 4.90 16.87 -5.37
CA TRP A 14 4.89 15.82 -4.37
C TRP A 14 6.18 15.88 -3.57
N SER A 15 6.08 15.77 -2.25
CA SER A 15 7.24 15.44 -1.43
C SER A 15 7.85 14.10 -1.83
N ALA A 16 9.08 13.86 -1.39
CA ALA A 16 9.63 12.52 -1.37
C ALA A 16 8.70 11.55 -0.61
N TRP A 17 8.74 10.27 -1.00
CA TRP A 17 8.05 9.21 -0.27
C TRP A 17 8.73 8.98 1.07
N THR A 18 7.92 8.89 2.11
CA THR A 18 8.33 8.53 3.46
C THR A 18 7.81 7.13 3.76
N GLU A 19 8.71 6.18 3.96
CA GLU A 19 8.35 4.80 4.32
C GLU A 19 7.67 4.74 5.70
N THR A 20 6.68 3.87 5.84
CA THR A 20 5.90 3.67 7.08
C THR A 20 6.02 2.21 7.54
N PRO A 21 7.21 1.78 8.01
CA PRO A 21 7.48 0.38 8.35
C PRO A 21 6.59 -0.15 9.50
N ASP A 22 6.17 0.74 10.40
CA ASP A 22 5.36 0.39 11.57
C ASP A 22 3.84 0.53 11.33
N SER A 23 3.42 0.69 10.06
CA SER A 23 1.99 0.79 9.74
C SER A 23 1.27 -0.53 10.10
N PRO A 24 0.23 -0.50 10.93
CA PRO A 24 -0.50 -1.70 11.30
C PRO A 24 -1.23 -2.28 10.09
N CYS A 25 -1.29 -3.60 10.02
CA CYS A 25 -2.16 -4.28 9.07
C CYS A 25 -3.63 -4.10 9.49
N SER A 26 -4.50 -3.75 8.54
CA SER A 26 -5.93 -3.57 8.83
C SER A 26 -6.65 -4.86 9.28
N GLU A 27 -6.05 -6.02 9.00
CA GLU A 27 -6.52 -7.33 9.43
C GLU A 27 -5.35 -8.16 9.96
N THR A 28 -5.64 -9.21 10.72
CA THR A 28 -4.58 -10.04 11.35
C THR A 28 -4.42 -11.42 10.69
N CYS A 29 -5.17 -11.73 9.63
CA CYS A 29 -5.10 -13.01 8.94
C CYS A 29 -5.55 -12.99 7.47
N GLY A 30 -5.27 -14.09 6.78
CA GLY A 30 -5.87 -14.50 5.51
C GLY A 30 -5.43 -13.72 4.28
N TYR A 31 -4.40 -12.88 4.38
CA TYR A 31 -4.14 -11.81 3.41
C TYR A 31 -5.35 -10.90 3.20
N CYS A 32 -6.16 -10.71 4.24
CA CYS A 32 -7.37 -9.91 4.15
C CYS A 32 -7.10 -8.41 4.26
N GLY A 33 -6.04 -8.04 4.99
CA GLY A 33 -5.73 -6.66 5.30
C GLY A 33 -4.73 -6.01 4.36
N VAL A 34 -4.66 -4.70 4.48
CA VAL A 34 -3.65 -3.85 3.83
C VAL A 34 -2.98 -2.98 4.89
N ARG A 35 -1.74 -2.58 4.63
CA ARG A 35 -1.02 -1.57 5.41
C ARG A 35 -0.44 -0.51 4.49
N VAL A 36 -0.25 0.69 5.02
CA VAL A 36 0.44 1.76 4.30
C VAL A 36 1.93 1.45 4.35
N VAL A 37 2.61 1.51 3.21
CA VAL A 37 4.07 1.29 3.14
C VAL A 37 4.83 2.58 2.96
N ALA A 38 4.21 3.57 2.33
CA ALA A 38 4.81 4.87 2.18
C ALA A 38 3.74 5.95 2.01
N THR A 39 4.03 7.15 2.48
CA THR A 39 3.20 8.34 2.33
C THR A 39 3.97 9.48 1.69
N ARG A 40 3.28 10.42 1.07
CA ARG A 40 3.82 11.68 0.59
C ARG A 40 2.79 12.78 0.70
N THR A 41 3.24 14.02 0.80
CA THR A 41 2.40 15.20 0.98
C THR A 41 2.57 16.16 -0.21
N CYS A 42 1.50 16.84 -0.59
CA CYS A 42 1.55 17.89 -1.61
C CYS A 42 1.99 19.20 -0.93
N THR A 43 3.12 19.78 -1.34
CA THR A 43 3.77 20.88 -0.60
C THR A 43 3.35 22.29 -1.03
N ALA A 44 2.84 22.46 -2.25
CA ALA A 44 2.64 23.78 -2.85
C ALA A 44 1.18 24.15 -3.17
N PHE A 45 0.27 23.17 -3.26
CA PHE A 45 -1.19 23.37 -3.45
C PHE A 45 -1.96 22.23 -2.79
N GLU A 46 -3.26 22.39 -2.56
CA GLU A 46 -4.10 21.30 -2.00
C GLU A 46 -4.32 20.13 -2.99
N PHE A 47 -3.96 20.30 -4.28
CA PHE A 47 -4.24 19.31 -5.32
C PHE A 47 -2.97 18.89 -6.06
N CYS A 48 -2.45 17.72 -5.71
CA CYS A 48 -1.46 16.99 -6.52
C CYS A 48 -2.13 15.81 -7.22
N SER A 49 -1.79 15.58 -8.49
CA SER A 49 -2.31 14.42 -9.24
C SER A 49 -1.68 13.10 -8.78
N GLY A 50 -2.50 12.08 -8.59
CA GLY A 50 -2.11 10.74 -8.18
C GLY A 50 -2.29 10.47 -6.69
N VAL A 51 -1.77 9.32 -6.23
CA VAL A 51 -1.99 8.83 -4.85
C VAL A 51 -1.03 9.46 -3.85
N SER A 52 -1.50 9.74 -2.63
CA SER A 52 -0.68 10.19 -1.50
C SER A 52 -0.12 9.04 -0.65
N GLN A 53 -0.62 7.82 -0.85
CA GLN A 53 -0.28 6.64 -0.07
C GLN A 53 -0.02 5.44 -0.98
N ARG A 54 0.95 4.61 -0.60
CA ARG A 54 1.17 3.28 -1.16
C ARG A 54 0.75 2.25 -0.14
N TYR A 55 0.18 1.15 -0.62
CA TYR A 55 -0.31 0.06 0.20
C TYR A 55 0.31 -1.27 -0.20
N GLU A 56 0.43 -2.18 0.76
CA GLU A 56 0.69 -3.60 0.51
C GLU A 56 -0.29 -4.49 1.27
N GLU A 57 -0.50 -5.69 0.75
CA GLU A 57 -1.31 -6.71 1.41
C GLU A 57 -0.52 -7.36 2.55
N CYS A 58 -1.21 -7.75 3.61
CA CYS A 58 -0.55 -8.18 4.84
C CYS A 58 -1.33 -9.26 5.58
N ALA A 59 -0.68 -9.83 6.60
CA ALA A 59 -1.19 -10.93 7.42
C ALA A 59 -1.44 -12.25 6.66
N ALA A 60 -0.36 -12.85 6.16
CA ALA A 60 -0.39 -14.11 5.41
C ALA A 60 -0.99 -15.30 6.17
N ARG A 61 -0.87 -15.30 7.50
CA ARG A 61 -1.33 -16.39 8.38
C ARG A 61 -2.81 -16.68 8.14
N MET A 62 -3.17 -17.95 8.01
CA MET A 62 -4.57 -18.34 7.82
C MET A 62 -5.51 -17.84 8.93
N CYS A 63 -6.69 -17.38 8.53
CA CYS A 63 -7.77 -17.09 9.47
C CYS A 63 -8.33 -18.38 10.08
N LYS A 64 -8.73 -18.26 11.35
CA LYS A 64 -9.46 -19.32 12.07
C LYS A 64 -10.95 -19.27 11.70
N TRP A 65 -11.62 -20.41 11.82
CA TRP A 65 -13.08 -20.50 11.72
C TRP A 65 -13.74 -19.54 12.74
N PRO A 66 -14.87 -18.87 12.43
CA PRO A 66 -15.75 -19.05 11.25
C PRO A 66 -15.34 -18.27 10.00
N ASN A 67 -14.29 -17.45 10.09
CA ASN A 67 -13.83 -16.66 8.95
C ASN A 67 -13.25 -17.57 7.86
N ARG A 68 -13.39 -17.12 6.60
CA ARG A 68 -12.73 -17.79 5.48
C ARG A 68 -11.22 -17.76 5.71
N SER A 69 -10.56 -18.92 5.61
CA SER A 69 -9.14 -19.01 5.96
C SER A 69 -8.21 -18.10 5.15
N CYS A 70 -8.50 -17.89 3.86
CA CYS A 70 -7.77 -16.98 2.97
C CYS A 70 -8.75 -16.10 2.20
N CYS A 71 -8.43 -14.82 2.03
CA CYS A 71 -9.24 -13.87 1.30
C CYS A 71 -9.21 -14.12 -0.22
N ALA A 72 -10.09 -13.44 -0.96
CA ALA A 72 -10.14 -13.55 -2.42
C ALA A 72 -8.76 -13.21 -3.05
N GLY A 73 -8.39 -13.94 -4.10
CA GLY A 73 -7.05 -13.85 -4.71
C GLY A 73 -5.99 -14.74 -4.04
N TYR A 74 -6.29 -15.33 -2.87
CA TYR A 74 -5.37 -16.14 -2.09
C TYR A 74 -5.89 -17.57 -1.85
N VAL A 75 -4.97 -18.54 -1.83
CA VAL A 75 -5.25 -19.96 -1.54
C VAL A 75 -4.33 -20.47 -0.44
N LYS A 76 -4.75 -21.56 0.23
CA LYS A 76 -3.92 -22.24 1.22
C LYS A 76 -2.78 -22.97 0.50
N ALA A 77 -1.54 -22.73 0.90
CA ALA A 77 -0.40 -23.52 0.46
C ALA A 77 0.65 -23.62 1.56
N ALA A 78 1.51 -24.63 1.47
CA ALA A 78 2.69 -24.72 2.30
C ALA A 78 3.73 -23.71 1.79
N PHE A 79 4.15 -22.78 2.65
CA PHE A 79 5.23 -21.84 2.41
C PHE A 79 6.07 -21.77 3.69
N ASP A 80 7.38 -21.95 3.55
CA ASP A 80 8.33 -21.95 4.66
C ASP A 80 7.93 -22.90 5.83
N GLY A 81 7.51 -24.12 5.48
CA GLY A 81 7.11 -25.14 6.45
C GLY A 81 5.77 -24.89 7.18
N GLN A 82 5.06 -23.81 6.85
CA GLN A 82 3.75 -23.49 7.43
C GLN A 82 2.66 -23.46 6.36
N ILE A 83 1.43 -23.82 6.73
CA ILE A 83 0.27 -23.61 5.85
C ILE A 83 -0.16 -22.15 5.99
N THR A 84 0.10 -21.36 4.96
CA THR A 84 -0.21 -19.94 4.90
C THR A 84 -1.09 -19.65 3.69
N CYS A 85 -1.63 -18.44 3.62
CA CYS A 85 -2.28 -17.97 2.42
C CYS A 85 -1.22 -17.51 1.42
N VAL A 86 -1.30 -17.95 0.18
CA VAL A 86 -0.42 -17.54 -0.91
C VAL A 86 -1.24 -17.01 -2.07
N ALA A 87 -0.64 -16.11 -2.83
CA ALA A 87 -1.18 -15.62 -4.09
C ALA A 87 -1.61 -16.78 -5.00
N LYS A 88 -2.87 -16.80 -5.42
CA LYS A 88 -3.33 -17.75 -6.44
C LYS A 88 -2.69 -17.36 -7.77
N ALA A 89 -1.97 -18.29 -8.40
CA ALA A 89 -1.37 -18.09 -9.70
C ALA A 89 -2.41 -17.55 -10.71
N GLY A 90 -2.12 -16.40 -11.33
CA GLY A 90 -3.00 -15.75 -12.29
C GLY A 90 -4.20 -14.99 -11.71
N ALA A 91 -4.36 -14.89 -10.39
CA ALA A 91 -5.49 -14.20 -9.75
C ALA A 91 -5.10 -13.10 -8.76
N VAL A 92 -3.82 -12.72 -8.67
CA VAL A 92 -3.41 -11.55 -7.89
C VAL A 92 -3.77 -10.30 -8.68
N VAL A 93 -5.01 -9.85 -8.54
CA VAL A 93 -5.33 -8.44 -8.67
C VAL A 93 -4.92 -7.84 -7.32
N PRO A 94 -3.81 -7.10 -7.23
CA PRO A 94 -3.39 -6.54 -5.95
C PRO A 94 -4.51 -5.62 -5.45
N LYS A 95 -5.01 -5.85 -4.23
CA LYS A 95 -5.99 -4.95 -3.57
C LYS A 95 -5.51 -3.50 -3.49
N THR A 96 -4.21 -3.30 -3.70
CA THR A 96 -3.49 -2.04 -3.54
C THR A 96 -3.29 -1.30 -4.86
N LYS A 97 -3.80 -1.82 -6.00
CA LYS A 97 -3.88 -1.04 -7.24
C LYS A 97 -5.04 -0.04 -7.15
N LEU A 98 -4.79 1.06 -6.43
CA LEU A 98 -5.59 2.27 -6.56
C LEU A 98 -5.15 2.95 -7.87
N THR A 99 -5.88 2.67 -8.96
CA THR A 99 -5.85 3.51 -10.17
C THR A 99 -6.54 4.84 -9.89
#